data_AF-A0A1G7ZN64-F1
#
_entry.id   AF-A0A1G7ZN64-F1
#
_cell.length_a   1.000
_cell.length_b   1.000
_cell.length_c   1.000
_cell.angle_alpha   90.00
_cell.angle_beta   90.00
_cell.angle_gamma   90.00
#
_symmetry.space_group_name_H-M   'P 1'
#
loop_
_entity.id
_entity.type
_entity.pdbx_description
1 polymer ?
#
loop_
_entity_poly.entity_id
_entity_poly.type
_entity_poly.pdbx_seq_one_letter_code
_entity_poly.pdbx_strand_id
1 'polypeptide(L)'
;MTVTPCLRALPFLVVCLSPFSVAQAATCNQYEPADATLSGTLTRQVFPGPPGFEDVVTGDEPQVGFYLSLAEPLCMKGNENEADIDVEDNETLVQLVLQPTDYDNLRPYLDQPVVLKGTLFGAVTGFHHTQVLMQQVQLMSGMAGAPVDCELLNQKVGMHEETYSPSLQGKIIGGKAWVYQAPNPTCTSKREFLAQGTPVSVTVIANGGWVLAQYTAEGGKPQSVWLDQAQVVLGLGDAEE
;
A
#
# COMPACT_ATOMS: atom_id res chain seq x y z
N MET A 1 1.38 -12.85 -92.24
CA MET A 1 0.44 -12.20 -91.31
C MET A 1 0.17 -13.19 -90.18
N THR A 2 0.73 -12.95 -89.00
CA THR A 2 0.56 -13.79 -87.81
C THR A 2 0.34 -12.87 -86.63
N VAL A 3 -0.86 -12.96 -86.03
CA VAL A 3 -1.33 -12.16 -84.91
C VAL A 3 -1.12 -12.96 -83.63
N THR A 4 -0.39 -12.39 -82.67
CA THR A 4 -0.15 -12.98 -81.34
C THR A 4 -1.18 -12.41 -80.34
N PRO A 5 -1.85 -13.23 -79.50
CA PRO A 5 -2.89 -12.74 -78.61
C PRO A 5 -2.31 -12.15 -77.31
N CYS A 6 -2.92 -11.05 -76.86
CA CYS A 6 -2.59 -10.34 -75.64
C CYS A 6 -3.34 -10.98 -74.45
N LEU A 7 -2.61 -11.61 -73.53
CA LEU A 7 -3.16 -12.16 -72.28
C LEU A 7 -3.43 -11.02 -71.30
N ARG A 8 -4.70 -10.77 -70.97
CA ARG A 8 -5.12 -9.85 -69.90
C ARG A 8 -4.97 -10.54 -68.55
N ALA A 9 -4.09 -10.02 -67.69
CA ALA A 9 -3.97 -10.44 -66.30
C ALA A 9 -5.10 -9.82 -65.45
N LEU A 10 -5.84 -10.65 -64.70
CA LEU A 10 -6.78 -10.20 -63.66
C LEU A 10 -6.00 -9.85 -62.38
N PRO A 11 -6.37 -8.78 -61.65
CA PRO A 11 -5.77 -8.48 -60.37
C PRO A 11 -6.30 -9.43 -59.28
N PHE A 12 -5.39 -10.15 -58.62
CA PHE A 12 -5.70 -10.93 -57.41
C PHE A 12 -5.89 -9.96 -56.23
N LEU A 13 -7.14 -9.86 -55.76
CA LEU A 13 -7.47 -9.15 -54.52
C LEU A 13 -7.01 -10.01 -53.33
N VAL A 14 -5.86 -9.67 -52.74
CA VAL A 14 -5.38 -10.28 -51.49
C VAL A 14 -6.21 -9.73 -50.34
N VAL A 15 -7.16 -10.52 -49.85
CA VAL A 15 -7.91 -10.24 -48.61
C VAL A 15 -6.97 -10.52 -47.44
N CYS A 16 -6.49 -9.47 -46.77
CA CYS A 16 -5.78 -9.58 -45.49
C CYS A 16 -6.78 -10.08 -44.43
N LEU A 17 -6.74 -11.37 -44.11
CA LEU A 17 -7.40 -11.90 -42.92
C LEU A 17 -6.62 -11.42 -41.68
N SER A 18 -7.03 -10.28 -41.12
CA SER A 18 -6.61 -9.85 -39.80
C SER A 18 -7.05 -10.91 -38.77
N PRO A 19 -6.18 -11.42 -37.91
CA PRO A 19 -6.62 -12.27 -36.81
C PRO A 19 -7.50 -11.44 -35.88
N PHE A 20 -8.79 -11.79 -35.79
CA PHE A 20 -9.67 -11.28 -34.75
C PHE A 20 -9.17 -11.84 -33.42
N SER A 21 -8.52 -11.00 -32.61
CA SER A 21 -8.25 -11.32 -31.21
C SER A 21 -9.59 -11.40 -30.49
N VAL A 22 -10.01 -12.62 -30.15
CA VAL A 22 -11.15 -12.83 -29.26
C VAL A 22 -10.69 -12.38 -27.87
N ALA A 23 -11.24 -11.28 -27.36
CA ALA A 23 -11.07 -10.91 -25.96
C ALA A 23 -11.74 -12.01 -25.12
N GLN A 24 -10.94 -12.85 -24.45
CA GLN A 24 -11.46 -13.73 -23.43
C GLN A 24 -11.83 -12.85 -22.23
N ALA A 25 -13.11 -12.84 -21.87
CA ALA A 25 -13.51 -12.31 -20.57
C ALA A 25 -12.77 -13.13 -19.50
N ALA A 26 -11.89 -12.48 -18.74
CA ALA A 26 -11.26 -13.11 -17.59
C ALA A 26 -12.38 -13.57 -16.64
N THR A 27 -12.29 -14.81 -16.17
CA THR A 27 -13.25 -15.29 -15.17
C THR A 27 -12.96 -14.56 -13.87
N CYS A 28 -14.00 -13.95 -13.27
CA CYS A 28 -13.87 -13.24 -12.00
C CYS A 28 -13.38 -14.17 -10.89
N ASN A 29 -12.67 -13.60 -9.91
CA ASN A 29 -12.19 -14.33 -8.75
C ASN A 29 -13.38 -14.81 -7.91
N GLN A 30 -13.14 -15.77 -7.02
CA GLN A 30 -14.12 -16.25 -6.07
C GLN A 30 -13.60 -16.00 -4.67
N TYR A 31 -14.53 -15.80 -3.74
CA TYR A 31 -14.21 -15.82 -2.33
C TYR A 31 -13.83 -17.23 -1.86
N GLU A 32 -13.37 -17.33 -0.61
CA GLU A 32 -13.02 -18.58 0.04
C GLU A 32 -14.14 -19.63 -0.09
N PRO A 33 -13.79 -20.93 -0.20
CA PRO A 33 -12.46 -21.53 0.00
C PRO A 33 -11.55 -21.53 -1.23
N ALA A 34 -11.93 -20.87 -2.33
CA ALA A 34 -11.10 -20.83 -3.53
C ALA A 34 -9.81 -20.01 -3.29
N ASP A 35 -8.69 -20.52 -3.80
CA ASP A 35 -7.46 -19.74 -3.89
C ASP A 35 -7.57 -18.70 -5.00
N ALA A 36 -7.06 -17.49 -4.74
CA ALA A 36 -6.84 -16.44 -5.72
C ALA A 36 -5.34 -16.17 -5.88
N THR A 37 -4.93 -15.72 -7.06
CA THR A 37 -3.58 -15.22 -7.32
C THR A 37 -3.69 -13.84 -7.95
N LEU A 38 -3.26 -12.83 -7.20
CA LEU A 38 -3.39 -11.42 -7.59
C LEU A 38 -2.00 -10.83 -7.82
N SER A 39 -1.90 -9.98 -8.84
CA SER A 39 -0.70 -9.19 -9.15
C SER A 39 -0.98 -7.73 -8.86
N GLY A 40 -0.01 -7.04 -8.26
CA GLY A 40 -0.14 -5.63 -7.93
C GLY A 40 1.14 -5.08 -7.32
N THR A 41 1.09 -3.88 -6.80
CA THR A 41 2.16 -3.27 -6.01
C THR A 41 1.87 -3.49 -4.53
N LEU A 42 2.81 -4.07 -3.80
CA LEU A 42 2.68 -4.17 -2.35
C LEU A 42 2.90 -2.80 -1.74
N THR A 43 1.95 -2.30 -0.97
CA THR A 43 2.01 -0.97 -0.35
C THR A 43 1.76 -1.07 1.15
N ARG A 44 2.24 -0.07 1.89
CA ARG A 44 1.91 0.14 3.30
C ARG A 44 0.95 1.33 3.39
N GLN A 45 -0.18 1.19 4.06
CA GLN A 45 -1.18 2.25 4.20
C GLN A 45 -1.53 2.47 5.66
N VAL A 46 -1.93 3.71 5.99
CA VAL A 46 -2.41 4.11 7.30
C VAL A 46 -3.87 4.49 7.20
N PHE A 47 -4.70 3.91 8.05
CA PHE A 47 -6.12 4.23 8.17
C PHE A 47 -6.45 4.66 9.61
N PRO A 48 -7.49 5.49 9.80
CA PRO A 48 -7.95 5.85 11.13
C PRO A 48 -8.55 4.65 11.85
N GLY A 49 -8.14 4.47 13.10
CA GLY A 49 -8.67 3.47 14.02
C GLY A 49 -9.54 4.09 15.12
N PRO A 50 -9.69 3.41 16.27
CA PRO A 50 -10.39 3.96 17.41
C PRO A 50 -9.83 5.32 17.87
N PRO A 51 -10.65 6.17 18.53
CA PRO A 51 -12.06 5.92 18.85
C PRO A 51 -13.04 6.25 17.72
N GLY A 52 -12.69 7.15 16.79
CA GLY A 52 -13.59 7.70 15.79
C GLY A 52 -13.63 6.93 14.46
N PHE A 53 -12.51 6.33 14.05
CA PHE A 53 -12.32 5.76 12.71
C PHE A 53 -12.57 6.76 11.57
N GLU A 54 -12.31 8.04 11.82
CA GLU A 54 -12.55 9.16 10.91
C GLU A 54 -11.23 9.76 10.41
N ASP A 55 -10.32 10.12 11.32
CA ASP A 55 -9.11 10.86 10.94
C ASP A 55 -7.97 10.74 11.97
N VAL A 56 -6.81 10.27 11.49
CA VAL A 56 -5.58 10.13 12.29
C VAL A 56 -5.02 11.47 12.74
N VAL A 57 -5.24 12.58 12.01
CA VAL A 57 -4.72 13.89 12.43
C VAL A 57 -5.56 14.56 13.52
N THR A 58 -6.76 14.05 13.80
CA THR A 58 -7.67 14.59 14.83
C THR A 58 -7.73 13.76 16.11
N GLY A 59 -6.99 12.66 16.21
CA GLY A 59 -6.89 11.88 17.45
C GLY A 59 -7.02 10.37 17.31
N ASP A 60 -7.41 9.87 16.13
CA ASP A 60 -7.59 8.43 15.95
C ASP A 60 -6.25 7.68 15.93
N GLU A 61 -6.26 6.49 16.54
CA GLU A 61 -5.10 5.61 16.54
C GLU A 61 -4.80 5.17 15.09
N PRO A 62 -3.57 5.35 14.61
CA PRO A 62 -3.21 4.95 13.26
C PRO A 62 -3.16 3.43 13.15
N GLN A 63 -4.01 2.86 12.29
CA GLN A 63 -3.94 1.45 11.92
C GLN A 63 -3.10 1.31 10.66
N VAL A 64 -1.98 0.60 10.79
CA VAL A 64 -1.05 0.42 9.69
C VAL A 64 -1.03 -1.01 9.22
N GLY A 65 -1.29 -1.22 7.93
CA GLY A 65 -1.36 -2.53 7.31
C GLY A 65 -0.63 -2.58 5.97
N PHE A 66 -0.46 -3.79 5.44
CA PHE A 66 0.00 -4.00 4.07
C PHE A 66 -1.21 -4.26 3.16
N TYR A 67 -1.12 -3.72 1.95
CA TYR A 67 -2.19 -3.75 0.97
C TYR A 67 -1.60 -4.07 -0.40
N LEU A 68 -2.35 -4.78 -1.24
CA LEU A 68 -2.00 -4.97 -2.64
C LEU A 68 -2.79 -3.97 -3.48
N SER A 69 -2.08 -2.99 -4.07
CA SER A 69 -2.66 -2.06 -5.04
C SER A 69 -2.64 -2.70 -6.44
N LEU A 70 -3.83 -2.90 -7.00
CA LEU A 70 -4.05 -3.55 -8.29
C LEU A 70 -3.97 -2.52 -9.42
N ALA A 71 -3.43 -2.94 -10.57
CA ALA A 71 -3.39 -2.09 -11.78
C ALA A 71 -4.75 -2.00 -12.50
N GLU A 72 -5.61 -3.00 -12.29
CA GLU A 72 -6.96 -3.08 -12.83
C GLU A 72 -7.94 -3.36 -11.68
N PRO A 73 -9.20 -2.87 -11.75
CA PRO A 73 -10.20 -3.18 -10.74
C PRO A 73 -10.43 -4.68 -10.58
N LEU A 74 -10.62 -5.08 -9.34
CA LEU A 74 -10.90 -6.45 -8.96
C LEU A 74 -12.29 -6.86 -9.45
N CYS A 75 -12.39 -8.02 -10.10
CA CYS A 75 -13.68 -8.68 -10.29
C CYS A 75 -13.81 -9.85 -9.31
N MET A 76 -14.89 -9.86 -8.54
CA MET A 76 -15.30 -10.94 -7.64
C MET A 76 -16.67 -11.47 -8.02
N LYS A 77 -16.78 -12.80 -8.03
CA LYS A 77 -18.05 -13.50 -8.02
C LYS A 77 -18.39 -13.88 -6.58
N GLY A 78 -19.50 -13.35 -6.10
CA GLY A 78 -20.13 -13.64 -4.82
C GLY A 78 -20.57 -15.09 -4.67
N ASN A 79 -20.98 -15.40 -3.44
CA ASN A 79 -21.46 -16.70 -3.02
C ASN A 79 -22.72 -16.53 -2.16
N GLU A 80 -23.14 -17.56 -1.42
CA GLU A 80 -24.34 -17.48 -0.56
C GLU A 80 -24.21 -16.53 0.64
N ASN A 81 -22.99 -16.12 0.98
CA ASN A 81 -22.65 -15.29 2.14
C ASN A 81 -22.11 -13.90 1.76
N GLU A 82 -21.65 -13.72 0.53
CA GLU A 82 -20.94 -12.50 0.07
C GLU A 82 -21.42 -12.08 -1.31
N ALA A 83 -21.55 -10.77 -1.52
CA ALA A 83 -22.01 -10.19 -2.79
C ALA A 83 -20.93 -10.21 -3.88
N ASP A 84 -21.36 -10.15 -5.14
CA ASP A 84 -20.48 -9.87 -6.28
C ASP A 84 -19.79 -8.49 -6.10
N ILE A 85 -18.58 -8.35 -6.66
CA ILE A 85 -17.92 -7.06 -6.87
C ILE A 85 -17.56 -7.00 -8.34
N ASP A 86 -18.20 -6.08 -9.05
CA ASP A 86 -17.99 -5.91 -10.48
C ASP A 86 -16.80 -4.97 -10.73
N VAL A 87 -16.23 -5.06 -11.94
CA VAL A 87 -15.14 -4.16 -12.37
C VAL A 87 -15.56 -2.68 -12.30
N GLU A 88 -16.88 -2.41 -12.40
CA GLU A 88 -17.49 -1.08 -12.30
C GLU A 88 -17.44 -0.51 -10.88
N ASP A 89 -17.32 -1.35 -9.84
CA ASP A 89 -17.15 -0.92 -8.45
C ASP A 89 -15.75 -0.32 -8.20
N ASN A 90 -14.83 -0.45 -9.16
CA ASN A 90 -13.51 0.17 -9.18
C ASN A 90 -12.64 -0.16 -7.93
N GLU A 91 -12.86 -1.32 -7.32
CA GLU A 91 -12.08 -1.79 -6.18
C GLU A 91 -10.66 -2.16 -6.64
N THR A 92 -9.66 -1.41 -6.20
CA THR A 92 -8.26 -1.57 -6.65
C THR A 92 -7.30 -1.81 -5.49
N LEU A 93 -7.82 -1.94 -4.26
CA LEU A 93 -7.01 -2.13 -3.08
C LEU A 93 -7.49 -3.34 -2.29
N VAL A 94 -6.58 -4.28 -2.06
CA VAL A 94 -6.87 -5.47 -1.25
C VAL A 94 -6.06 -5.41 0.04
N GLN A 95 -6.74 -5.36 1.20
CA GLN A 95 -6.08 -5.44 2.49
C GLN A 95 -5.54 -6.86 2.73
N LEU A 96 -4.30 -6.95 3.21
CA LEU A 96 -3.71 -8.23 3.58
C LEU A 96 -3.92 -8.48 5.08
N VAL A 97 -4.49 -9.64 5.41
CA VAL A 97 -4.58 -10.12 6.80
C VAL A 97 -3.37 -11.01 7.07
N LEU A 98 -2.42 -10.46 7.83
CA LEU A 98 -1.07 -10.98 7.98
C LEU A 98 -0.75 -11.34 9.43
N GLN A 99 0.00 -12.42 9.63
CA GLN A 99 0.68 -12.68 10.90
C GLN A 99 1.97 -11.85 11.01
N PRO A 100 2.54 -11.68 12.21
CA PRO A 100 3.79 -10.93 12.38
C PRO A 100 4.94 -11.40 11.49
N THR A 101 5.07 -12.71 11.27
CA THR A 101 6.08 -13.28 10.38
C THR A 101 5.86 -12.93 8.91
N ASP A 102 4.61 -12.77 8.48
CA ASP A 102 4.29 -12.43 7.10
C ASP A 102 4.68 -10.98 6.80
N TYR A 103 4.46 -10.08 7.77
CA TYR A 103 4.98 -8.71 7.68
C TYR A 103 6.50 -8.69 7.48
N ASP A 104 7.24 -9.50 8.23
CA ASP A 104 8.70 -9.58 8.10
C ASP A 104 9.14 -10.11 6.73
N ASN A 105 8.43 -11.12 6.21
CA ASN A 105 8.72 -11.73 4.91
C ASN A 105 8.38 -10.80 3.73
N LEU A 106 7.31 -10.01 3.85
CA LEU A 106 6.82 -9.13 2.77
C LEU A 106 7.49 -7.75 2.78
N ARG A 107 8.04 -7.29 3.92
CA ARG A 107 8.67 -5.97 4.04
C ARG A 107 9.72 -5.64 2.97
N PRO A 108 10.59 -6.56 2.52
CA PRO A 108 11.55 -6.28 1.45
C PRO A 108 10.92 -5.95 0.09
N TYR A 109 9.62 -6.23 -0.08
CA TYR A 109 8.88 -6.03 -1.32
C TYR A 109 7.93 -4.83 -1.26
N LEU A 110 7.96 -4.03 -0.19
CA LEU A 110 7.20 -2.78 -0.12
C LEU A 110 7.57 -1.86 -1.29
N ASP A 111 6.53 -1.27 -1.86
CA ASP A 111 6.54 -0.42 -3.05
C ASP A 111 7.05 -1.14 -4.32
N GLN A 112 7.10 -2.48 -4.30
CA GLN A 112 7.49 -3.30 -5.44
C GLN A 112 6.29 -4.04 -6.04
N PRO A 113 6.32 -4.33 -7.35
CA PRO A 113 5.41 -5.28 -7.96
C PRO A 113 5.60 -6.69 -7.38
N VAL A 114 4.50 -7.31 -6.98
CA VAL A 114 4.44 -8.66 -6.45
C VAL A 114 3.27 -9.43 -7.04
N VAL A 115 3.38 -10.75 -6.98
CA VAL A 115 2.27 -11.69 -7.18
C VAL A 115 2.07 -12.44 -5.88
N LEU A 116 0.86 -12.32 -5.32
CA LEU A 116 0.46 -12.95 -4.08
C LEU A 116 -0.60 -14.00 -4.34
N LYS A 117 -0.53 -15.10 -3.59
CA LYS A 117 -1.54 -16.15 -3.54
C LYS A 117 -2.15 -16.21 -2.14
N GLY A 118 -3.45 -16.45 -2.04
CA GLY A 118 -4.16 -16.64 -0.78
C GLY A 118 -5.63 -16.94 -1.02
N THR A 119 -6.46 -16.82 0.02
CA THR A 119 -7.92 -16.84 -0.12
C THR A 119 -8.50 -15.46 0.10
N LEU A 120 -9.60 -15.15 -0.58
CA LEU A 120 -10.27 -13.84 -0.51
C LEU A 120 -11.53 -13.94 0.34
N PHE A 121 -11.81 -12.91 1.12
CA PHE A 121 -13.04 -12.79 1.92
C PHE A 121 -13.45 -11.32 2.05
N GLY A 122 -14.72 -11.07 2.33
CA GLY A 122 -15.29 -9.74 2.47
C GLY A 122 -14.98 -9.06 3.80
N ALA A 123 -15.10 -7.73 3.83
CA ALA A 123 -15.02 -6.95 5.06
C ALA A 123 -16.14 -7.36 6.06
N VAL A 124 -15.77 -7.62 7.33
CA VAL A 124 -16.72 -8.03 8.38
C VAL A 124 -16.58 -7.24 9.68
N THR A 125 -15.49 -6.49 9.87
CA THR A 125 -15.26 -5.65 11.07
C THR A 125 -14.93 -4.22 10.69
N GLY A 126 -15.05 -3.28 11.63
CA GLY A 126 -14.59 -1.89 11.45
C GLY A 126 -13.07 -1.73 11.34
N PHE A 127 -12.30 -2.83 11.44
CA PHE A 127 -10.85 -2.86 11.22
C PHE A 127 -10.48 -3.32 9.79
N HIS A 128 -11.50 -3.61 8.96
CA HIS A 128 -11.32 -3.92 7.55
C HIS A 128 -11.57 -2.65 6.74
N HIS A 129 -10.53 -2.15 6.09
CA HIS A 129 -10.47 -0.86 5.41
C HIS A 129 -10.65 -0.97 3.89
N THR A 130 -10.82 -2.19 3.36
CA THR A 130 -11.14 -2.48 1.96
C THR A 130 -12.31 -3.45 1.90
N GLN A 131 -13.05 -3.48 0.78
CA GLN A 131 -14.19 -4.39 0.62
C GLN A 131 -13.76 -5.86 0.57
N VAL A 132 -12.62 -6.14 -0.06
CA VAL A 132 -12.02 -7.47 -0.16
C VAL A 132 -10.69 -7.51 0.56
N LEU A 133 -10.47 -8.60 1.29
CA LEU A 133 -9.24 -8.89 2.00
C LEU A 133 -8.65 -10.21 1.51
N MET A 134 -7.33 -10.36 1.62
CA MET A 134 -6.63 -11.61 1.37
C MET A 134 -6.00 -12.15 2.65
N GLN A 135 -6.24 -13.42 2.94
CA GLN A 135 -5.60 -14.15 4.03
C GLN A 135 -4.78 -15.34 3.51
N GLN A 136 -4.01 -15.96 4.42
CA GLN A 136 -3.11 -17.08 4.08
C GLN A 136 -2.12 -16.72 2.96
N VAL A 137 -1.63 -15.48 3.02
CA VAL A 137 -0.86 -14.84 1.95
C VAL A 137 0.49 -15.53 1.73
N GLN A 138 0.78 -15.84 0.48
CA GLN A 138 2.03 -16.41 0.02
C GLN A 138 2.59 -15.55 -1.12
N LEU A 139 3.86 -15.17 -1.02
CA LEU A 139 4.56 -14.52 -2.11
C LEU A 139 4.91 -15.56 -3.19
N MET A 140 4.31 -15.42 -4.37
CA MET A 140 4.58 -16.29 -5.52
C MET A 140 5.76 -15.77 -6.34
N SER A 141 5.83 -14.46 -6.55
CA SER A 141 6.94 -13.80 -7.20
C SER A 141 7.01 -12.33 -6.82
N GLY A 142 8.20 -11.77 -6.83
CA GLY A 142 8.46 -10.35 -6.60
C GLY A 142 9.97 -10.13 -6.60
N MET A 143 10.40 -8.93 -6.94
CA MET A 143 11.79 -8.53 -6.73
C MET A 143 11.84 -7.66 -5.49
N ALA A 144 12.68 -8.02 -4.53
CA ALA A 144 12.90 -7.17 -3.37
C ALA A 144 13.45 -5.81 -3.83
N GLY A 145 13.08 -4.75 -3.13
CA GLY A 145 13.58 -3.41 -3.39
C GLY A 145 15.11 -3.38 -3.34
N ALA A 146 15.71 -2.53 -4.17
CA ALA A 146 17.14 -2.29 -4.12
C ALA A 146 17.55 -1.78 -2.71
N PRO A 147 18.80 -2.02 -2.28
CA PRO A 147 19.29 -1.43 -1.04
C PRO A 147 19.06 0.09 -0.99
N VAL A 148 18.54 0.57 0.14
CA VAL A 148 18.12 1.96 0.31
C VAL A 148 19.32 2.82 0.73
N ASP A 149 19.58 3.89 -0.02
CA ASP A 149 20.43 4.99 0.42
C ASP A 149 19.60 5.94 1.31
N CYS A 150 19.79 5.82 2.62
CA CYS A 150 19.00 6.55 3.60
C CYS A 150 19.24 8.07 3.55
N GLU A 151 20.45 8.50 3.22
CA GLU A 151 20.77 9.92 3.13
C GLU A 151 20.07 10.53 1.90
N LEU A 152 20.20 9.87 0.74
CA LEU A 152 19.52 10.31 -0.47
C LEU A 152 18.00 10.25 -0.34
N LEU A 153 17.46 9.24 0.33
CA LEU A 153 16.03 9.14 0.59
C LEU A 153 15.55 10.32 1.44
N ASN A 154 16.22 10.59 2.56
CA ASN A 154 15.85 11.69 3.45
C ASN A 154 15.85 13.06 2.74
N GLN A 155 16.78 13.27 1.81
CA GLN A 155 16.84 14.51 1.02
C GLN A 155 15.67 14.68 0.04
N LYS A 156 15.08 13.59 -0.46
CA LYS A 156 14.04 13.62 -1.50
C LYS A 156 12.63 13.76 -0.95
N VAL A 157 12.37 13.27 0.27
CA VAL A 157 11.02 13.17 0.84
C VAL A 157 10.36 14.55 0.99
N GLY A 158 11.11 15.64 1.13
CA GLY A 158 10.54 16.99 1.30
C GLY A 158 9.75 17.59 0.11
N MET A 159 9.64 16.91 -1.04
CA MET A 159 9.00 17.48 -2.24
C MET A 159 7.56 17.04 -2.52
N HIS A 160 7.08 15.95 -1.90
CA HIS A 160 5.78 15.34 -2.25
C HIS A 160 4.91 14.98 -1.05
N GLU A 161 5.22 15.51 0.13
CA GLU A 161 4.55 15.13 1.37
C GLU A 161 3.78 16.29 1.99
N GLU A 162 2.80 15.96 2.82
CA GLU A 162 2.01 16.95 3.53
C GLU A 162 2.83 17.57 4.66
N THR A 163 3.07 18.87 4.56
CA THR A 163 3.78 19.64 5.59
C THR A 163 2.80 20.43 6.45
N TYR A 164 3.02 20.39 7.76
CA TYR A 164 2.14 21.01 8.76
C TYR A 164 2.81 22.24 9.40
N SER A 165 2.15 23.39 9.33
CA SER A 165 2.56 24.64 9.96
C SER A 165 1.34 25.42 10.48
N PRO A 166 1.10 25.52 11.80
CA PRO A 166 1.92 24.98 12.89
C PRO A 166 2.00 23.45 12.88
N SER A 167 3.04 22.89 13.49
CA SER A 167 3.21 21.44 13.62
C SER A 167 2.05 20.81 14.39
N LEU A 168 1.67 19.60 14.01
CA LEU A 168 0.70 18.81 14.76
C LEU A 168 1.33 18.33 16.07
N GLN A 169 0.56 18.33 17.16
CA GLN A 169 0.98 17.69 18.39
C GLN A 169 0.76 16.18 18.27
N GLY A 170 1.70 15.41 18.80
CA GLY A 170 1.61 13.97 18.85
C GLY A 170 2.26 13.39 20.10
N LYS A 171 2.01 12.10 20.32
CA LYS A 171 2.50 11.36 21.49
C LYS A 171 2.89 9.95 21.08
N ILE A 172 3.99 9.44 21.64
CA ILE A 172 4.42 8.07 21.39
C ILE A 172 3.49 7.06 22.05
N ILE A 173 3.05 6.05 21.29
CA ILE A 173 2.22 4.93 21.73
C ILE A 173 2.94 3.58 21.48
N GLY A 174 2.37 2.48 21.98
CA GLY A 174 2.86 1.13 21.64
C GLY A 174 4.25 0.77 22.19
N GLY A 175 4.67 1.38 23.32
CA GLY A 175 5.91 1.05 24.02
C GLY A 175 7.14 1.86 23.59
N LYS A 176 7.90 1.40 22.58
CA LYS A 176 9.13 2.06 22.11
C LYS A 176 9.01 2.45 20.64
N ALA A 177 9.14 3.75 20.35
CA ALA A 177 9.21 4.23 18.98
C ALA A 177 10.67 4.34 18.52
N TRP A 178 11.08 3.50 17.58
CA TRP A 178 12.45 3.55 17.05
C TRP A 178 12.66 4.81 16.21
N VAL A 179 13.84 5.40 16.34
CA VAL A 179 14.24 6.55 15.52
C VAL A 179 14.88 6.06 14.22
N TYR A 180 14.50 6.72 13.12
CA TYR A 180 14.99 6.45 11.77
C TYR A 180 15.64 7.69 11.16
N GLN A 181 16.63 7.46 10.28
CA GLN A 181 17.32 8.51 9.53
C GLN A 181 16.51 8.97 8.31
N ALA A 182 15.62 8.11 7.81
CA ALA A 182 14.76 8.33 6.65
C ALA A 182 13.49 7.47 6.81
N PRO A 183 12.39 7.75 6.07
CA PRO A 183 11.13 7.03 6.17
C PRO A 183 11.21 5.64 5.50
N ASN A 184 12.05 4.77 6.05
CA ASN A 184 12.22 3.40 5.58
C ASN A 184 12.69 2.50 6.72
N PRO A 185 12.15 1.28 6.86
CA PRO A 185 12.49 0.40 7.98
C PRO A 185 13.95 -0.05 8.01
N THR A 186 14.70 0.02 6.89
CA THR A 186 16.14 -0.28 6.87
C THR A 186 17.00 0.88 7.36
N CYS A 187 16.44 2.10 7.46
CA CYS A 187 17.16 3.32 7.82
C CYS A 187 17.25 3.55 9.33
N THR A 188 17.29 2.48 10.12
CA THR A 188 17.49 2.52 11.58
C THR A 188 18.77 1.80 11.97
N SER A 189 19.46 2.35 12.98
CA SER A 189 20.56 1.67 13.66
C SER A 189 20.09 0.83 14.87
N LYS A 190 18.78 0.84 15.18
CA LYS A 190 18.12 0.19 16.33
C LYS A 190 18.76 0.48 17.69
N ARG A 191 19.34 1.67 17.87
CA ARG A 191 19.99 2.09 19.13
C ARG A 191 19.25 3.20 19.87
N GLU A 192 18.42 3.96 19.17
CA GLU A 192 17.72 5.11 19.70
C GLU A 192 16.22 4.93 19.53
N PHE A 193 15.48 5.18 20.61
CA PHE A 193 14.03 5.12 20.62
C PHE A 193 13.46 6.17 21.57
N LEU A 194 12.23 6.59 21.29
CA LEU A 194 11.44 7.41 22.20
C LEU A 194 10.52 6.51 23.02
N ALA A 195 10.42 6.80 24.31
CA ALA A 195 9.55 6.04 25.21
C ALA A 195 8.08 6.42 25.00
N GLN A 196 7.18 5.49 25.28
CA GLN A 196 5.74 5.75 25.34
C GLN A 196 5.44 7.01 26.17
N GLY A 197 4.54 7.82 25.65
CA GLY A 197 4.12 9.06 26.27
C GLY A 197 5.01 10.26 25.99
N THR A 198 6.15 10.08 25.32
CA THR A 198 7.00 11.20 24.89
C THR A 198 6.20 12.10 23.95
N PRO A 199 6.06 13.41 24.25
CA PRO A 199 5.41 14.35 23.34
C PRO A 199 6.35 14.66 22.17
N VAL A 200 5.78 14.80 20.99
CA VAL A 200 6.49 15.13 19.75
C VAL A 200 5.69 16.15 18.95
N SER A 201 6.37 16.97 18.16
CA SER A 201 5.72 17.92 17.24
C SER A 201 5.95 17.46 15.80
N VAL A 202 4.89 16.98 15.15
CA VAL A 202 4.95 16.41 13.80
C VAL A 202 4.82 17.52 12.75
N THR A 203 5.81 17.56 11.85
CA THR A 203 5.91 18.57 10.79
C THR A 203 5.60 18.01 9.41
N VAL A 204 5.74 16.70 9.22
CA VAL A 204 5.46 16.02 7.95
C VAL A 204 4.80 14.68 8.23
N ILE A 205 3.75 14.37 7.47
CA ILE A 205 3.24 13.00 7.32
C ILE A 205 3.63 12.56 5.93
N ALA A 206 4.43 11.50 5.86
CA ALA A 206 4.92 10.94 4.62
C ALA A 206 4.18 9.65 4.26
N ASN A 207 4.16 9.35 2.96
CA ASN A 207 3.62 8.11 2.42
C ASN A 207 4.16 6.87 3.14
N GLY A 208 3.34 5.82 3.17
CA GLY A 208 3.74 4.56 3.79
C GLY A 208 3.74 4.59 5.31
N GLY A 209 3.14 5.61 5.95
CA GLY A 209 2.96 5.68 7.41
C GLY A 209 4.21 6.09 8.16
N TRP A 210 4.87 7.13 7.69
CA TRP A 210 6.04 7.71 8.32
C TRP A 210 5.75 9.15 8.75
N VAL A 211 6.29 9.58 9.87
CA VAL A 211 6.17 10.96 10.32
C VAL A 211 7.54 11.56 10.62
N LEU A 212 7.74 12.80 10.18
CA LEU A 212 8.88 13.61 10.61
C LEU A 212 8.46 14.44 11.81
N ALA A 213 9.12 14.19 12.94
CA ALA A 213 8.78 14.82 14.21
C ALA A 213 9.98 15.56 14.80
N GLN A 214 9.70 16.68 15.45
CA GLN A 214 10.64 17.34 16.36
C GLN A 214 10.42 16.79 17.77
N TYR A 215 11.50 16.43 18.43
CA TYR A 215 11.49 16.11 19.85
C TYR A 215 12.67 16.80 20.54
N THR A 216 12.51 17.14 21.82
CA THR A 216 13.60 17.71 22.62
C THR A 216 13.84 16.80 23.81
N ALA A 217 15.00 16.14 23.85
CA ALA A 217 15.44 15.43 25.05
C ALA A 217 15.64 16.40 26.22
N GLU A 218 15.55 15.92 27.45
CA GLU A 218 15.73 16.74 28.65
C GLU A 218 17.07 17.50 28.62
N GLY A 219 17.02 18.83 28.65
CA GLY A 219 18.21 19.70 28.56
C GLY A 219 18.90 19.74 27.19
N GLY A 220 18.32 19.09 26.18
CA GLY A 220 18.83 19.01 24.81
C GLY A 220 18.36 20.13 23.88
N LYS A 221 18.86 20.11 22.65
CA LYS A 221 18.30 20.92 21.55
C LYS A 221 17.20 20.11 20.85
N PRO A 222 16.21 20.77 20.21
CA PRO A 222 15.26 20.08 19.35
C PRO A 222 15.98 19.29 18.25
N GLN A 223 15.55 18.06 18.04
CA GLN A 223 16.05 17.15 17.01
C GLN A 223 14.90 16.68 16.13
N SER A 224 15.16 16.62 14.82
CA SER A 224 14.22 16.07 13.83
C SER A 224 14.50 14.58 13.64
N VAL A 225 13.45 13.76 13.73
CA VAL A 225 13.55 12.31 13.61
C VAL A 225 12.39 11.74 12.79
N TRP A 226 12.67 10.71 12.01
CA TRP A 226 11.62 9.90 11.41
C TRP A 226 11.15 8.84 12.40
N LEU A 227 9.83 8.69 12.50
CA LEU A 227 9.16 7.70 13.33
C LEU A 227 8.14 6.94 12.47
N ASP A 228 7.90 5.68 12.84
CA ASP A 228 6.79 4.91 12.29
C ASP A 228 5.47 5.45 12.87
N GLN A 229 4.54 5.86 12.01
CA GLN A 229 3.26 6.42 12.43
C GLN A 229 2.45 5.44 13.29
N ALA A 230 2.61 4.13 13.11
CA ALA A 230 1.99 3.11 13.99
C ALA A 230 2.35 3.29 15.49
N GLN A 231 3.35 4.12 15.79
CA GLN A 231 3.87 4.39 17.13
C GLN A 231 3.63 5.84 17.57
N VAL A 232 2.88 6.63 16.80
CA VAL A 232 2.62 8.05 17.07
C VAL A 232 1.14 8.35 16.83
N VAL A 233 0.40 8.71 17.89
CA VAL A 233 -0.94 9.29 17.75
C VAL A 233 -0.82 10.81 17.61
N LEU A 234 -1.61 11.41 16.72
CA LEU A 234 -1.62 12.85 16.44
C LEU A 234 -2.89 13.49 17.01
N GLY A 235 -3.01 14.81 16.93
CA GLY A 235 -4.28 15.50 17.23
C GLY A 235 -4.67 15.56 18.70
N LEU A 236 -3.88 14.97 19.61
CA LEU A 236 -4.03 15.08 21.06
C LEU A 236 -3.57 16.47 21.55
N GLY A 237 -4.23 17.54 21.11
CA GLY A 237 -4.02 18.86 21.72
C GLY A 237 -4.50 18.83 23.18
N ASP A 238 -3.57 19.05 24.12
CA ASP A 238 -3.79 19.27 25.56
C ASP A 238 -4.96 18.52 26.22
N ALA A 239 -5.16 17.25 25.86
CA ALA A 239 -5.96 16.33 26.65
C ALA A 239 -5.11 15.90 27.86
N GLU A 240 -4.86 16.85 28.77
CA GLU A 240 -4.67 16.51 30.18
C GLU A 240 -5.95 15.80 30.67
N GLU A 241 -5.71 14.77 31.48
CA GLU A 241 -6.65 13.80 32.06
C GLU A 241 -8.07 14.28 32.42
#